data_AF-A0A7S7FZX0-F1
#
_entry.id   AF-A0A7S7FZX0-F1
#
_cell.length_a   1.000
_cell.length_b   1.000
_cell.length_c   1.000
_cell.angle_alpha   90.00
_cell.angle_beta   90.00
_cell.angle_gamma   90.00
#
_symmetry.space_group_name_H-M   'P 1'
#
loop_
_entity.id
_entity.type
_entity.pdbx_description
1 polymer ?
#
loop_
_entity_poly.entity_id
_entity_poly.type
_entity_poly.pdbx_seq_one_letter_code
_entity_poly.pdbx_strand_id
1 'polypeptide(L)'
;MEKDCISALKGVNISLSSEGLVFIIGKSGSGKTTLMNILGGLEKISDGDVIFKINLFEILMKAISIIIEINQLDLFFNILI
;
A
#
# COMPACT_ATOMS: atom_id res chain seq x y z
N MET A 1 26.82 28.30 1.29
CA MET A 1 26.16 27.57 2.40
C MET A 1 25.90 26.18 1.88
N GLU A 2 26.68 25.21 2.34
CA GLU A 2 26.54 23.80 1.95
C GLU A 2 25.31 23.25 2.65
N LYS A 3 24.34 22.73 1.89
CA LYS A 3 23.08 22.24 2.43
C LYS A 3 23.34 20.82 2.91
N ASP A 4 23.39 20.61 4.23
CA ASP A 4 23.55 19.28 4.80
C ASP A 4 22.42 18.36 4.31
N CYS A 5 22.76 17.42 3.43
CA CYS A 5 21.85 16.40 2.93
C CYS A 5 21.66 15.32 3.99
N ILE A 6 20.65 15.49 4.85
CA ILE A 6 20.28 14.49 5.85
C ILE A 6 19.52 13.35 5.15
N SER A 7 20.09 12.16 5.15
CA SER A 7 19.44 10.95 4.64
C SER A 7 18.40 10.44 5.65
N ALA A 8 17.13 10.42 5.22
CA ALA A 8 15.99 9.97 6.03
C ALA A 8 15.91 8.44 6.18
N LEU A 9 16.35 7.69 5.16
CA LEU A 9 16.43 6.23 5.16
C LEU A 9 17.82 5.81 4.67
N LYS A 10 18.48 4.92 5.42
CA LYS A 10 19.86 4.48 5.15
C LYS A 10 19.90 2.97 4.99
N GLY A 11 19.99 2.48 3.75
CA GLY A 11 20.20 1.05 3.45
C GLY A 11 19.11 0.12 3.98
N VAL A 12 17.85 0.52 3.86
CA VAL A 12 16.70 -0.24 4.36
C VAL A 12 16.34 -1.35 3.38
N ASN A 13 16.33 -2.61 3.85
CA ASN A 13 15.90 -3.77 3.07
C ASN A 13 14.75 -4.47 3.82
N ILE A 14 13.55 -4.45 3.25
CA ILE A 14 12.34 -5.03 3.87
C ILE A 14 11.54 -5.78 2.81
N SER A 15 10.99 -6.93 3.19
CA SER A 15 9.96 -7.64 2.43
C SER A 15 8.72 -7.78 3.29
N LEU A 16 7.56 -7.41 2.75
CA LEU A 16 6.28 -7.44 3.44
C LEU A 16 5.38 -8.52 2.84
N SER A 17 4.67 -9.25 3.69
CA SER A 17 3.66 -10.22 3.27
C SER A 17 2.45 -9.50 2.67
N SER A 18 1.77 -10.14 1.72
CA SER A 18 0.45 -9.71 1.22
C SER A 18 -0.67 -9.94 2.24
N GLU A 19 -0.36 -10.64 3.34
CA GLU A 19 -1.30 -10.99 4.39
C GLU A 19 -0.82 -10.47 5.75
N GLY A 20 -1.79 -10.14 6.61
CA GLY A 20 -1.56 -9.66 7.96
C GLY A 20 -1.46 -8.15 8.07
N LEU A 21 -1.34 -7.69 9.33
CA LEU A 21 -1.23 -6.28 9.67
C LEU A 21 0.21 -5.95 10.05
N VAL A 22 0.82 -5.00 9.34
CA VAL A 22 2.19 -4.55 9.58
C VAL A 22 2.18 -3.21 10.30
N PHE A 23 2.92 -3.12 11.39
CA PHE A 23 3.12 -1.87 12.13
C PHE A 23 4.55 -1.35 11.94
N ILE A 24 4.67 -0.06 11.59
CA ILE A 24 5.96 0.63 11.52
C ILE A 24 6.15 1.44 12.80
N ILE A 25 7.09 1.03 13.64
CA ILE A 25 7.38 1.65 14.94
C ILE A 25 8.78 2.27 14.97
N GLY A 26 8.98 3.30 15.80
CA GLY A 26 10.28 3.96 15.96
C GLY A 26 10.18 5.38 16.48
N LYS A 27 11.31 5.93 16.96
CA LYS A 27 11.41 7.30 17.50
C LYS A 27 10.97 8.38 16.50
N SER A 28 10.54 9.55 16.99
CA SER A 28 10.27 10.69 16.10
C SER A 28 11.49 11.01 15.23
N GLY A 29 11.28 11.35 13.96
CA GLY A 29 12.37 11.64 13.01
C GLY A 29 13.09 10.42 12.42
N SER A 30 12.70 9.18 12.77
CA SER A 30 13.37 7.96 12.28
C SER A 30 13.08 7.57 10.82
N GLY A 31 12.47 8.46 10.03
CA GLY A 31 12.16 8.19 8.62
C GLY A 31 10.87 7.39 8.34
N LYS A 32 10.02 7.12 9.34
CA LYS A 32 8.76 6.33 9.14
C LYS A 32 7.82 6.95 8.11
N THR A 33 7.55 8.25 8.24
CA THR A 33 6.67 8.97 7.31
C THR A 33 7.28 8.97 5.91
N THR A 34 8.60 9.18 5.78
CA THR A 34 9.31 9.07 4.51
C THR A 34 9.16 7.67 3.89
N LEU A 35 9.35 6.61 4.68
CA LEU A 35 9.14 5.23 4.21
C LEU A 35 7.70 5.01 3.75
N MET A 36 6.70 5.48 4.50
CA MET A 36 5.29 5.35 4.11
C MET A 36 4.95 6.16 2.86
N ASN A 37 5.50 7.36 2.71
CA ASN A 37 5.31 8.18 1.51
C ASN A 37 5.92 7.52 0.28
N ILE A 38 7.12 6.94 0.41
CA ILE A 38 7.78 6.17 -0.65
C ILE A 38 6.92 4.95 -1.03
N LEU A 39 6.46 4.16 -0.05
CA LEU A 39 5.59 3.01 -0.28
C LEU A 39 4.23 3.40 -0.87
N GLY A 40 3.71 4.58 -0.52
CA GLY A 40 2.49 5.14 -1.10
C GLY A 40 2.68 5.78 -2.47
N GLY A 41 3.90 5.82 -3.00
CA GLY A 41 4.22 6.50 -4.27
C GLY A 41 4.13 8.04 -4.22
N LEU A 42 4.04 8.63 -3.02
CA LEU A 42 3.93 10.07 -2.79
C LEU A 42 5.31 10.76 -2.79
N GLU A 43 6.37 10.00 -2.58
CA GLU A 43 7.75 10.49 -2.55
C GLU A 43 8.64 9.56 -3.38
N LYS A 44 9.59 10.12 -4.14
CA LYS A 44 10.53 9.34 -4.95
C LYS A 44 11.71 8.89 -4.10
N ILE A 45 12.16 7.67 -4.33
CA ILE A 45 13.42 7.17 -3.77
C ILE A 45 14.61 7.91 -4.38
N SER A 46 15.67 8.06 -3.59
CA SER A 46 16.93 8.62 -4.07
C SER A 46 17.79 7.58 -4.78
N ASP A 47 17.70 6.31 -4.36
CA ASP A 47 18.45 5.16 -4.90
C ASP A 47 17.74 3.85 -4.50
N GLY A 48 18.11 2.75 -5.17
CA GLY A 48 17.55 1.42 -4.97
C GLY A 48 16.22 1.20 -5.70
N ASP A 49 15.44 0.21 -5.24
CA ASP A 49 14.19 -0.20 -5.89
C ASP A 49 13.06 -0.39 -4.86
N VAL A 50 11.83 -0.09 -5.30
CA VAL A 50 10.59 -0.45 -4.59
C VAL A 50 9.76 -1.30 -5.53
N ILE A 51 9.56 -2.57 -5.16
CA ILE A 51 8.91 -3.57 -6.02
C ILE A 51 7.60 -4.01 -5.37
N PHE A 52 6.49 -3.82 -6.10
CA PHE A 52 5.18 -4.32 -5.70
C PHE A 52 4.88 -5.62 -6.43
N LYS A 53 4.64 -6.70 -5.67
CA LYS A 53 4.17 -7.96 -6.24
C LYS A 53 2.64 -7.91 -6.37
N ILE A 54 2.17 -7.69 -7.59
CA ILE A 54 0.74 -7.56 -7.90
C ILE A 54 0.26 -8.85 -8.58
N ASN A 55 -0.79 -9.46 -8.04
CA ASN A 55 -1.49 -10.57 -8.68
C ASN A 55 -2.78 -10.06 -9.36
N LEU A 56 -2.73 -9.83 -10.67
CA LEU A 56 -3.88 -9.31 -11.44
C LEU A 56 -5.09 -10.24 -11.38
N PHE A 57 -4.87 -11.56 -11.39
CA PHE A 57 -5.97 -12.53 -11.31
C PHE A 57 -6.68 -12.41 -9.96
N GLU A 58 -5.94 -12.35 -8.86
CA GLU A 58 -6.51 -12.19 -7.52
C GLU A 58 -7.30 -10.88 -7.39
N ILE A 59 -6.79 -9.77 -7.93
CA ILE A 59 -7.48 -8.48 -7.94
C ILE A 59 -8.78 -8.56 -8.73
N LEU A 60 -8.73 -9.17 -9.93
CA LEU A 60 -9.91 -9.35 -10.78
C LEU A 60 -10.97 -10.20 -10.07
N MET A 61 -10.57 -11.30 -9.45
CA MET A 61 -11.48 -12.19 -8.72
C MET A 61 -12.13 -11.48 -7.52
N LYS A 62 -11.36 -10.67 -6.77
CA LYS A 62 -11.91 -9.83 -5.69
C LYS A 62 -12.92 -8.80 -6.21
N ALA A 63 -12.63 -8.13 -7.31
CA ALA A 63 -13.54 -7.15 -7.90
C ALA A 63 -14.85 -7.80 -8.38
N ILE A 64 -14.78 -8.96 -9.05
CA ILE A 64 -15.97 -9.72 -9.47
C ILE A 64 -16.82 -10.14 -8.27
N SER A 65 -16.18 -10.60 -7.18
CA SER A 65 -16.89 -10.98 -5.95
C SER A 65 -17.72 -9.83 -5.38
N ILE A 66 -17.14 -8.62 -5.32
CA ILE A 66 -17.82 -7.41 -4.85
C ILE A 66 -19.01 -7.06 -5.77
N ILE A 67 -18.83 -7.14 -7.09
CA ILE A 67 -19.88 -6.82 -8.06
C ILE A 67 -21.06 -7.81 -7.93
N ILE A 68 -20.79 -9.10 -7.75
CA ILE A 68 -21.85 -10.11 -7.59
C ILE A 68 -22.63 -9.86 -6.29
N GLU A 69 -21.95 -9.52 -5.19
CA GLU A 69 -22.58 -9.24 -3.90
C GLU A 69 -23.49 -8.01 -3.95
N ILE A 70 -23.06 -6.93 -4.63
CA ILE A 70 -23.88 -5.73 -4.84
C ILE A 70 -25.13 -6.05 -5.68
N ASN A 71 -24.99 -6.83 -6.77
CA ASN A 71 -26.11 -7.18 -7.63
C ASN A 71 -27.14 -8.10 -6.94
N GLN A 72 -26.72 -8.94 -5.99
CA GLN A 72 -27.68 -9.70 -5.18
C GLN A 72 -28.53 -8.75 -4.32
N LEU A 73 -27.95 -7.68 -3.77
CA LEU A 73 -28.68 -6.66 -3.03
C LEU A 73 -29.69 -5.93 -3.92
N ASP A 74 -29.28 -5.51 -5.12
CA ASP A 74 -30.15 -4.81 -6.08
C ASP A 74 -31.32 -5.67 -6.56
N LEU A 75 -31.10 -6.96 -6.78
CA LEU A 75 -32.18 -7.89 -7.13
C LEU A 75 -33.12 -8.13 -5.96
N PHE A 76 -32.59 -8.19 -4.73
CA PHE A 76 -33.40 -8.34 -3.51
C PHE A 76 -34.32 -7.14 -3.26
N PHE A 77 -33.84 -5.91 -3.52
CA PHE A 77 -34.65 -4.71 -3.42
C PHE A 77 -35.71 -4.59 -4.52
N ASN A 78 -35.40 -4.97 -5.77
CA ASN A 78 -36.35 -4.87 -6.89
C ASN A 78 -37.52 -5.86 -6.84
N ILE A 79 -37.42 -6.96 -6.09
CA ILE A 79 -38.51 -7.94 -5.93
C ILE A 79 -39.46 -7.56 -4.78
N LEU A 80 -39.04 -6.66 -3.89
CA LEU A 80 -39.77 -6.34 -2.65
C LEU A 80 -40.68 -5.09 -2.76
N ILE A 81 -40.66 -4.38 -3.89
CA ILE A 81 -41.48 -3.17 -4.17
C ILE A 81 -42.42 -3.47 -5.32
#